data_AF-A0A6D2KPV1-F1
#
_entry.id   AF-A0A6D2KPV1-F1
#
_cell.length_a   1.000
_cell.length_b   1.000
_cell.length_c   1.000
_cell.angle_alpha   90.00
_cell.angle_beta   90.00
_cell.angle_gamma   90.00
#
_symmetry.space_group_name_H-M   'P 1'
#
loop_
_entity.id
_entity.type
_entity.pdbx_description
1 polymer ?
#
loop_
_entity_poly.entity_id
_entity_poly.type
_entity_poly.pdbx_seq_one_letter_code
_entity_poly.pdbx_strand_id
1 'polypeptide(L)'
;MLGPEVPYMSAIGALMYLANCTRPDIAFATNLLARYSSSPTRRHWNGIKYIFRYLQGTIEFGLYYSRNPEVGLVGFADAGYLSDPHKARSQTGYVFTYGGNAISWRS
;
A
#
# COMPACT_ATOMS: atom_id res chain seq x y z
N MET A 1 -2.41 23.66 5.18
CA MET A 1 -3.24 22.67 4.47
C MET A 1 -2.98 22.77 2.98
N LEU A 2 -3.17 21.70 2.22
CA LEU A 2 -3.25 21.79 0.76
C LEU A 2 -4.51 22.55 0.36
N GLY A 3 -4.43 23.34 -0.71
CA GLY A 3 -5.61 23.97 -1.30
C GLY A 3 -6.50 22.94 -2.03
N PRO A 4 -7.77 23.30 -2.33
CA PRO A 4 -8.73 22.42 -2.98
C PRO A 4 -8.30 21.98 -4.39
N GLU A 5 -7.35 22.69 -5.01
CA GLU A 5 -6.81 22.39 -6.34
C GLU A 5 -5.97 21.11 -6.39
N VAL A 6 -5.50 20.61 -5.24
CA VAL A 6 -4.68 19.40 -5.20
C VAL A 6 -5.57 18.16 -5.07
N PRO A 7 -5.60 17.25 -6.06
CA PRO A 7 -6.51 16.11 -6.08
C PRO A 7 -6.02 14.97 -5.18
N TYR A 8 -5.84 15.23 -3.89
CA TYR A 8 -5.25 14.29 -2.93
C TYR A 8 -6.06 13.00 -2.81
N MET A 9 -7.38 13.11 -2.61
CA MET A 9 -8.28 11.97 -2.47
C MET A 9 -8.34 11.11 -3.72
N SER A 10 -8.38 11.75 -4.89
CA SER A 10 -8.37 11.03 -6.18
C SER A 10 -7.07 10.24 -6.36
N ALA A 11 -5.92 10.85 -6.05
CA ALA A 11 -4.64 10.16 -6.07
C ALA A 11 -4.58 8.97 -5.09
N ILE A 12 -5.08 9.14 -3.85
CA ILE A 12 -5.17 8.04 -2.89
C ILE A 12 -6.06 6.91 -3.40
N GLY A 13 -7.21 7.22 -4.01
CA GLY A 13 -8.09 6.22 -4.59
C GLY A 13 -7.42 5.40 -5.69
N ALA A 14 -6.70 6.07 -6.60
CA ALA A 14 -5.93 5.39 -7.64
C ALA A 14 -4.82 4.50 -7.07
N LEU A 15 -4.09 4.99 -6.06
CA LEU A 15 -3.06 4.21 -5.39
C LEU A 15 -3.64 3.03 -4.60
N MET A 16 -4.79 3.19 -3.96
CA MET A 16 -5.49 2.10 -3.24
C MET A 16 -5.90 0.98 -4.19
N TYR A 17 -6.34 1.31 -5.40
CA TYR A 17 -6.65 0.31 -6.41
C TYR A 17 -5.41 -0.53 -6.75
N LEU A 18 -4.30 0.12 -7.07
CA LEU A 18 -3.04 -0.58 -7.35
C LEU A 18 -2.57 -1.38 -6.14
N ALA A 19 -2.59 -0.78 -4.95
CA ALA A 19 -2.15 -1.40 -3.70
C ALA A 19 -2.91 -2.68 -3.35
N ASN A 20 -4.21 -2.75 -3.64
CA ASN A 20 -5.05 -3.90 -3.30
C ASN A 20 -5.13 -4.94 -4.41
N CYS A 21 -4.84 -4.58 -5.66
CA CYS A 21 -5.02 -5.49 -6.80
C CYS A 21 -3.72 -6.05 -7.35
N THR A 22 -2.66 -5.24 -7.48
CA THR A 22 -1.48 -5.61 -8.27
C THR A 22 -0.14 -5.27 -7.61
N ARG A 23 -0.13 -4.36 -6.64
CA ARG A 23 1.09 -3.77 -6.05
C ARG A 23 1.08 -3.82 -4.52
N PRO A 24 1.21 -5.02 -3.90
CA PRO A 24 1.26 -5.14 -2.44
C PRO A 24 2.41 -4.34 -1.80
N ASP A 25 3.48 -4.10 -2.54
CA ASP A 25 4.67 -3.36 -2.12
C ASP A 25 4.37 -1.90 -1.72
N ILE A 26 3.33 -1.27 -2.28
CA ILE A 26 2.94 0.11 -1.93
C ILE A 26 1.79 0.19 -0.90
N ALA A 27 1.28 -0.95 -0.42
CA ALA A 27 0.08 -0.99 0.42
C ALA A 27 0.24 -0.20 1.72
N PHE A 28 1.35 -0.40 2.44
CA PHE A 28 1.63 0.34 3.67
C PHE A 28 1.69 1.85 3.45
N ALA A 29 2.48 2.29 2.47
CA ALA A 29 2.70 3.72 2.20
C ALA A 29 1.40 4.42 1.79
N THR A 30 0.58 3.75 0.98
CA THR A 30 -0.73 4.24 0.56
C THR A 30 -1.69 4.35 1.75
N ASN A 31 -1.80 3.29 2.56
CA ASN A 31 -2.66 3.28 3.75
C ASN A 31 -2.25 4.34 4.77
N LEU A 32 -0.94 4.57 4.95
CA LEU A 32 -0.43 5.62 5.84
C LEU A 32 -0.86 7.02 5.38
N LEU A 33 -0.73 7.32 4.08
CA LEU A 33 -1.11 8.62 3.52
C LEU A 33 -2.64 8.81 3.50
N ALA A 34 -3.41 7.74 3.31
CA ALA A 34 -4.88 7.79 3.36
C ALA A 34 -5.42 8.23 4.73
N ARG A 35 -4.66 8.02 5.83
CA ARG A 35 -5.06 8.48 7.18
C ARG A 35 -5.19 10.01 7.28
N TYR A 36 -4.54 10.76 6.39
CA TYR A 36 -4.52 12.22 6.39
C TYR A 36 -5.43 12.85 5.34
N SER A 37 -6.33 12.06 4.75
CA SER A 37 -7.27 12.48 3.72
C SER A 37 -8.18 13.64 4.11
N SER A 38 -8.50 13.81 5.40
CA SER A 38 -9.32 14.92 5.89
C SER A 38 -8.58 16.26 5.99
N SER A 39 -7.26 16.23 6.19
CA SER A 39 -6.44 17.44 6.31
C SER A 39 -5.01 17.19 5.80
N PRO A 40 -4.84 17.06 4.47
CA PRO A 40 -3.54 16.75 3.90
C PRO A 40 -2.62 17.99 3.91
N THR A 41 -1.32 17.72 4.08
CA THR A 41 -0.26 18.75 4.10
C THR A 41 0.63 18.60 2.86
N ARG A 42 1.48 19.61 2.58
CA ARG A 42 2.48 19.52 1.50
C ARG A 42 3.40 18.30 1.66
N ARG A 43 3.71 17.91 2.90
CA ARG A 43 4.50 16.70 3.18
C ARG A 43 3.78 15.44 2.72
N HIS A 44 2.47 15.31 2.97
CA HIS A 44 1.68 14.17 2.52
C HIS A 44 1.58 14.12 0.99
N TRP A 45 1.41 15.28 0.34
CA TRP A 45 1.39 15.34 -1.13
C TRP A 45 2.72 14.94 -1.76
N ASN A 46 3.84 15.35 -1.17
CA ASN A 46 5.16 14.90 -1.62
C ASN A 46 5.32 13.39 -1.46
N GLY A 47 4.76 12.80 -0.40
CA GLY A 47 4.68 11.35 -0.22
C GLY A 47 3.93 10.65 -1.37
N ILE A 48 2.76 11.17 -1.75
CA ILE A 48 2.00 10.64 -2.90
C ILE A 48 2.82 10.73 -4.19
N LYS A 49 3.46 11.87 -4.46
CA LYS A 49 4.33 12.05 -5.63
C LYS A 49 5.52 11.07 -5.64
N TYR A 50 6.06 10.76 -4.45
CA TYR A 50 7.12 9.78 -4.32
C TYR A 50 6.63 8.38 -4.71
N ILE A 51 5.44 7.97 -4.27
CA ILE A 51 4.84 6.69 -4.69
C ILE A 51 4.64 6.66 -6.20
N PHE A 52 4.10 7.72 -6.82
CA PHE A 52 3.95 7.76 -8.28
C PHE A 52 5.29 7.66 -9.02
N ARG A 53 6.34 8.33 -8.52
CA ARG A 53 7.68 8.22 -9.10
C ARG A 53 8.24 6.80 -8.98
N TYR A 54 8.03 6.16 -7.83
CA TYR A 54 8.43 4.77 -7.62
C TYR A 54 7.69 3.83 -8.57
N LEU A 55 6.37 3.99 -8.72
CA LEU A 55 5.56 3.23 -9.69
C LEU A 55 6.06 3.41 -11.12
N GLN A 56 6.39 4.64 -11.52
CA GLN A 56 6.94 4.91 -12.85
C GLN A 56 8.29 4.21 -13.09
N GLY A 57 9.15 4.16 -12.07
CA GLY A 57 10.43 3.44 -12.15
C GLY A 57 10.30 1.92 -12.04
N THR A 58 9.14 1.41 -11.63
CA THR A 58 8.87 0.00 -11.41
C THR A 58 7.63 -0.45 -12.18
N ILE A 59 7.43 0.08 -13.38
CA ILE A 59 6.23 -0.17 -14.18
C ILE A 59 6.07 -1.66 -14.54
N GLU A 60 7.18 -2.37 -14.67
CA GLU A 60 7.24 -3.81 -14.95
C GLU A 60 6.98 -4.69 -13.72
N PHE A 61 6.89 -4.11 -12.51
CA PHE A 61 6.65 -4.88 -11.30
C PHE A 61 5.15 -5.14 -11.14
N GLY A 62 4.81 -6.39 -10.87
CA GLY A 62 3.45 -6.83 -10.61
C GLY A 62 3.41 -8.28 -10.14
N LEU A 63 2.21 -8.80 -9.90
CA LEU A 63 1.99 -10.19 -9.53
C LEU A 63 2.08 -11.09 -10.77
N TYR A 64 2.95 -12.09 -10.73
CA TYR A 64 3.13 -13.04 -11.83
C TYR A 64 2.68 -14.44 -11.41
N TYR A 65 1.51 -14.85 -11.90
CA TYR A 65 0.96 -16.18 -11.61
C TYR A 65 1.42 -17.19 -12.67
N SER A 66 2.14 -18.23 -12.22
CA SER A 66 2.48 -19.38 -13.08
C SER A 66 1.24 -20.25 -13.34
N ARG A 67 1.20 -20.90 -14.51
CA ARG A 67 0.16 -21.89 -14.85
C ARG A 67 0.19 -23.12 -13.93
N ASN A 68 1.38 -23.51 -13.48
CA ASN A 68 1.59 -24.67 -12.60
C ASN A 68 2.25 -24.17 -11.30
N PRO A 69 1.50 -23.53 -10.40
CA PRO A 69 2.03 -23.14 -9.11
C PRO A 69 2.31 -24.36 -8.24
N GLU A 70 3.29 -24.27 -7.33
CA GLU A 70 3.33 -25.18 -6.19
C GLU A 70 2.01 -25.05 -5.41
N VAL A 71 1.34 -26.18 -5.18
CA VAL A 71 0.02 -26.19 -4.55
C VAL A 71 0.20 -25.99 -3.05
N GLY A 72 -0.27 -24.84 -2.55
CA GLY A 72 -0.29 -24.56 -1.12
C GLY A 72 -0.72 -23.13 -0.81
N LEU A 73 -1.71 -22.99 0.08
CA LEU A 73 -2.04 -21.71 0.68
C LEU A 73 -1.13 -21.50 1.90
N VAL A 74 -0.33 -20.44 1.88
CA VAL A 74 0.55 -20.09 3.00
C VAL A 74 0.19 -18.69 3.49
N GLY A 75 -0.11 -18.57 4.78
CA GLY A 75 -0.41 -17.30 5.43
C GLY A 75 0.72 -16.86 6.35
N PHE A 76 1.10 -15.60 6.22
CA PHE A 76 2.01 -14.91 7.13
C PHE A 76 1.24 -13.79 7.83
N ALA A 77 1.47 -13.61 9.13
CA ALA A 77 0.90 -12.53 9.90
C ALA A 77 1.98 -11.93 10.81
N ASP A 78 1.97 -10.62 10.93
CA ASP A 78 2.88 -9.87 11.79
C ASP A 78 2.13 -8.74 12.52
N ALA A 79 2.67 -8.33 13.66
CA ALA A 79 2.14 -7.24 14.46
C ALA A 79 3.26 -6.40 15.06
N GLY A 80 3.30 -5.12 14.72
CA GLY A 80 4.20 -4.13 15.30
C GLY A 80 3.54 -3.37 16.44
N TYR A 81 4.07 -3.52 17.65
CA TYR A 81 3.64 -2.75 18.83
C TYR A 81 4.09 -1.29 18.73
N LEU A 82 3.20 -0.34 19.04
CA LEU A 82 3.47 1.11 19.03
C LEU A 82 4.10 1.62 17.71
N SER A 83 3.74 1.00 16.59
CA SER A 83 4.31 1.30 15.27
C SER A 83 3.89 2.66 14.71
N ASP A 84 2.80 3.26 15.22
CA ASP A 84 2.46 4.67 14.97
C ASP A 84 3.12 5.58 16.02
N PRO A 85 4.18 6.34 15.66
CA PRO A 85 4.90 7.20 16.62
C PRO A 85 4.07 8.40 17.10
N HIS A 86 2.96 8.72 16.44
CA HIS A 86 2.11 9.84 16.81
C HIS A 86 0.94 9.43 17.69
N LYS A 87 0.40 8.22 17.49
CA LYS A 87 -0.82 7.75 18.17
C LYS A 87 -0.61 6.53 19.05
N ALA A 88 0.62 6.01 19.14
CA ALA A 88 0.92 4.80 19.91
C ALA A 88 0.01 3.62 19.51
N ARG A 89 -0.42 3.58 18.24
CA ARG A 89 -1.29 2.52 17.73
C ARG A 89 -0.42 1.39 17.21
N SER A 90 -0.75 0.18 17.62
CA SER A 90 -0.19 -1.03 17.01
C SER A 90 -0.73 -1.20 15.58
N GLN A 91 0.05 -1.86 14.75
CA GLN A 91 -0.28 -2.13 13.36
C GLN A 91 -0.11 -3.62 13.11
N THR A 92 -1.11 -4.22 12.46
CA THR A 92 -1.12 -5.63 12.11
C THR A 92 -1.10 -5.75 10.59
N GLY A 93 -0.28 -6.67 10.10
CA GLY A 93 -0.16 -6.98 8.69
C GLY A 93 -0.35 -8.48 8.45
N TYR A 94 -0.82 -8.82 7.26
CA TYR A 94 -0.81 -10.21 6.81
C TYR A 94 -0.56 -10.28 5.31
N VAL A 95 -0.09 -11.42 4.86
CA VAL A 95 -0.06 -11.80 3.45
C VAL A 95 -0.37 -13.29 3.32
N PHE A 96 -1.38 -13.59 2.52
CA PHE A 96 -1.69 -14.93 2.05
C PHE A 96 -1.12 -15.09 0.66
N THR A 97 -0.35 -16.15 0.48
CA THR A 97 0.26 -16.53 -0.79
C THR A 97 -0.30 -17.86 -1.27
N TYR A 98 -0.45 -17.99 -2.58
CA TYR A 98 -0.79 -19.23 -3.26
C TYR A 98 0.16 -19.40 -4.44
N GLY A 99 0.84 -20.54 -4.55
CA GLY A 99 1.81 -20.74 -5.63
C GLY A 99 2.97 -19.75 -5.60
N GLY A 100 3.42 -19.39 -4.40
CA GLY A 100 4.48 -18.40 -4.19
C GLY A 100 4.08 -16.94 -4.47
N ASN A 101 2.82 -16.67 -4.83
CA ASN A 101 2.34 -15.34 -5.18
C ASN A 101 1.29 -14.82 -4.19
N ALA A 102 1.32 -13.53 -3.87
CA ALA A 102 0.37 -12.91 -2.95
C ALA A 102 -1.03 -12.83 -3.57
N ILE A 103 -2.04 -13.37 -2.87
CA ILE A 103 -3.46 -13.37 -3.29
C ILE A 103 -4.33 -12.48 -2.40
N SER A 104 -3.91 -12.23 -1.16
CA SER A 104 -4.60 -11.35 -0.23
C SER A 104 -3.59 -10.81 0.76
N TRP A 105 -3.63 -9.51 1.03
CA TRP A 105 -2.69 -8.88 1.95
C TRP A 105 -3.32 -7.67 2.62
N ARG A 106 -2.76 -7.29 3.76
CA ARG A 106 -3.11 -6.08 4.47
C ARG A 106 -1.89 -5.55 5.20
N SER A 107 -1.82 -4.23 5.28
CA SER A 107 -0.88 -3.51 6.12
C SER A 107 -1.58 -2.48 6.98
#